data_AF-A0A661Z119-F1
#
_entry.id   AF-A0A661Z119-F1
#
_cell.length_a   1.000
_cell.length_b   1.000
_cell.length_c   1.000
_cell.angle_alpha   90.00
_cell.angle_beta   90.00
_cell.angle_gamma   90.00
#
_symmetry.space_group_name_H-M   'P 1'
#
loop_
_entity.id
_entity.type
_entity.pdbx_description
1 polymer ?
#
loop_
_entity_poly.entity_id
_entity_poly.type
_entity_poly.pdbx_seq_one_letter_code
_entity_poly.pdbx_strand_id
1 'polypeptide(L)'
;MKILLTIFFATLIFNIGYSQRQGDTTTYRNLIPNEKQELLKNVDLIMNMQTGLRNDFQDGEYLGTKFKFEQFRLEFKGYVHEKVFFRFRHRYTSDFEPQSIDKIIKGVDFAYLRFDLSEKWQFTFGKTYADWGGYEFDLNPIDIYEYSDIIEMADNFLTGAEVHYNANKNHSFGFQVL
;
A
#
# COMPACT_ATOMS: atom_id res chain seq x y z
N MET A 1 -46.12 -24.43 -0.28
CA MET A 1 -45.28 -23.21 -0.32
C MET A 1 -45.06 -22.56 1.04
N LYS A 2 -46.08 -22.45 1.91
CA LYS A 2 -45.91 -21.86 3.26
C LYS A 2 -44.91 -22.59 4.16
N ILE A 3 -44.94 -23.93 4.18
CA ILE A 3 -44.05 -24.75 5.03
C ILE A 3 -42.57 -24.63 4.65
N LEU A 4 -42.25 -24.51 3.36
CA LEU A 4 -40.86 -24.30 2.90
C LEU A 4 -40.32 -22.94 3.31
N LEU A 5 -41.17 -21.90 3.26
CA LEU A 5 -40.79 -20.55 3.70
C LEU A 5 -40.53 -20.49 5.21
N THR A 6 -41.30 -21.24 6.01
CA THR A 6 -41.10 -21.31 7.47
C THR A 6 -39.80 -22.01 7.84
N ILE A 7 -39.41 -23.06 7.11
CA ILE A 7 -38.13 -23.76 7.32
C ILE A 7 -36.93 -22.87 6.92
N PHE A 8 -37.07 -22.10 5.85
CA PHE A 8 -36.06 -21.13 5.43
C PHE A 8 -35.89 -19.99 6.45
N PHE A 9 -36.99 -19.48 7.03
CA PHE A 9 -36.91 -18.47 8.09
C PHE A 9 -36.37 -19.04 9.41
N ALA A 10 -36.70 -20.28 9.76
CA ALA A 10 -36.19 -20.94 10.98
C ALA A 10 -34.67 -21.19 10.93
N THR A 11 -34.12 -21.52 9.75
CA THR A 11 -32.66 -21.69 9.56
C THR A 11 -31.90 -20.37 9.57
N LEU A 12 -32.53 -19.26 9.13
CA LEU A 12 -31.97 -17.92 9.27
C LEU A 12 -31.88 -17.47 10.73
N ILE A 13 -32.87 -17.81 11.58
CA ILE A 13 -32.86 -17.43 13.01
C ILE A 13 -31.86 -18.27 13.81
N PHE A 14 -31.64 -19.54 13.46
CA PHE A 14 -30.67 -20.41 14.15
C PHE A 14 -29.19 -20.04 13.89
N ASN A 15 -28.89 -19.41 12.75
CA ASN A 15 -27.51 -19.01 12.41
C ASN A 15 -27.08 -17.65 13.01
N ILE A 16 -28.00 -16.90 13.62
CA ILE A 16 -27.66 -15.61 14.28
C ILE A 16 -27.05 -15.85 15.68
N GLY A 17 -27.10 -17.08 16.22
CA GLY A 17 -26.74 -17.39 17.61
C GLY A 17 -25.34 -17.95 17.90
N TYR A 18 -24.50 -18.24 16.90
CA TYR A 18 -23.16 -18.80 17.13
C TYR A 18 -22.09 -18.19 16.22
N SER A 19 -22.02 -16.87 16.15
CA SER A 19 -20.69 -16.26 16.08
C SER A 19 -20.22 -16.14 17.52
N GLN A 20 -19.58 -17.19 18.02
CA GLN A 20 -18.68 -17.01 19.16
C GLN A 20 -17.56 -16.11 18.62
N ARG A 21 -17.73 -14.78 18.74
CA ARG A 21 -16.57 -13.89 18.79
C ARG A 21 -15.69 -14.52 19.85
N GLN A 22 -14.53 -15.02 19.44
CA GLN A 22 -13.54 -15.51 20.37
C GLN A 22 -13.34 -14.38 21.38
N GLY A 23 -13.87 -14.58 22.59
CA GLY A 23 -13.72 -13.62 23.66
C GLY A 23 -12.24 -13.46 23.88
N ASP A 24 -11.75 -12.25 23.69
CA ASP A 24 -10.35 -11.92 23.73
C ASP A 24 -9.90 -12.04 25.20
N THR A 25 -9.44 -13.23 25.60
CA THR A 25 -9.15 -13.60 27.00
C THR A 25 -7.70 -13.31 27.41
N THR A 26 -6.99 -12.47 26.66
CA THR A 26 -5.60 -12.14 26.98
C THR A 26 -5.47 -10.70 27.45
N THR A 27 -4.88 -10.48 28.62
CA THR A 27 -4.34 -9.18 29.00
C THR A 27 -3.27 -8.82 27.96
N TYR A 28 -3.58 -7.92 27.02
CA TYR A 28 -2.62 -7.55 25.96
C TYR A 28 -1.39 -6.92 26.59
N ARG A 29 -0.26 -7.64 26.55
CA ARG A 29 1.03 -6.98 26.65
C ARG A 29 1.19 -6.19 25.37
N ASN A 30 1.30 -4.87 25.48
CA ASN A 30 1.61 -4.02 24.33
C ASN A 30 2.83 -4.60 23.59
N LEU A 31 2.68 -4.89 22.30
CA LEU A 31 3.77 -5.40 21.45
C LEU A 31 4.99 -4.48 21.50
N ILE A 32 4.72 -3.18 21.66
CA ILE A 32 5.72 -2.14 21.89
C ILE A 32 5.57 -1.67 23.34
N PRO A 33 6.61 -1.85 24.18
CA PRO A 33 6.61 -1.36 25.56
C PRO A 33 6.26 0.13 25.62
N ASN A 34 5.52 0.56 26.64
CA ASN A 34 5.07 1.96 26.79
C ASN A 34 6.23 2.96 26.70
N GLU A 35 7.39 2.61 27.27
CA GLU A 35 8.62 3.42 27.23
C GLU A 35 9.16 3.68 25.81
N LYS A 36 8.79 2.84 24.83
CA LYS A 36 9.25 2.93 23.44
C LYS A 36 8.20 3.47 22.48
N GLN A 37 6.98 3.76 22.95
CA GLN A 37 5.92 4.28 22.09
C GLN A 37 6.22 5.69 21.57
N GLU A 38 7.01 6.49 22.29
CA GLU A 38 7.46 7.80 21.81
C GLU A 38 8.28 7.72 20.51
N LEU A 39 8.94 6.59 20.23
CA LEU A 39 9.68 6.39 18.97
C LEU A 39 8.75 6.34 17.75
N LEU A 40 7.47 6.03 17.96
CA LEU A 40 6.46 5.97 16.89
C LEU A 40 5.71 7.28 16.70
N LYS A 41 5.96 8.33 17.50
CA LYS A 41 5.18 9.57 17.46
C LYS A 41 5.16 10.25 16.08
N ASN A 42 6.18 10.00 15.26
CA ASN A 42 6.35 10.56 13.93
C ASN A 42 6.29 9.49 12.83
N VAL A 43 5.68 8.33 13.11
CA VAL A 43 5.57 7.21 12.17
C VAL A 43 4.11 6.88 11.91
N ASP A 44 3.73 6.93 10.64
CA ASP A 44 2.42 6.52 10.16
C ASP A 44 2.47 5.08 9.67
N LEU A 45 1.46 4.30 10.05
CA LEU A 45 1.13 3.02 9.45
C LEU A 45 -0.18 3.17 8.67
N ILE A 46 -0.12 2.98 7.36
CA ILE A 46 -1.26 3.15 6.47
C ILE A 46 -1.57 1.82 5.79
N MET A 47 -2.83 1.42 5.86
CA MET A 47 -3.36 0.24 5.18
C MET A 47 -4.33 0.68 4.09
N ASN A 48 -3.92 0.58 2.84
CA ASN A 48 -4.75 0.89 1.68
C ASN A 48 -5.34 -0.42 1.14
N MET A 49 -6.66 -0.58 1.24
CA MET A 49 -7.37 -1.80 0.86
C MET A 49 -8.51 -1.49 -0.10
N GLN A 50 -8.58 -2.25 -1.19
CA GLN A 50 -9.71 -2.28 -2.10
C GLN A 50 -10.19 -3.72 -2.22
N THR A 51 -11.45 -3.96 -1.87
CA THR A 51 -12.07 -5.28 -1.94
C THR A 51 -13.33 -5.23 -2.79
N GLY A 52 -13.65 -6.35 -3.43
CA GLY A 52 -14.81 -6.46 -4.30
C GLY A 52 -15.33 -7.88 -4.42
N LEU A 53 -16.61 -8.01 -4.78
CA LEU A 53 -17.21 -9.27 -5.21
C LEU A 53 -17.08 -9.35 -6.74
N ARG A 54 -16.25 -10.25 -7.24
CA ARG A 54 -15.98 -10.42 -8.68
C ARG A 54 -16.57 -11.71 -9.21
N ASN A 55 -17.13 -11.64 -10.42
CA ASN A 55 -17.44 -12.81 -11.23
C ASN A 55 -16.28 -12.98 -12.21
N ASP A 56 -15.60 -14.12 -12.18
CA ASP A 56 -14.47 -14.42 -13.05
C ASP A 56 -14.94 -15.19 -14.29
N PHE A 57 -14.44 -14.78 -15.45
CA PHE A 57 -14.67 -15.47 -16.73
C PHE A 57 -13.34 -15.71 -17.42
N GLN A 58 -13.18 -16.87 -18.05
CA GLN A 58 -12.03 -17.20 -18.90
C GLN A 58 -12.56 -17.80 -20.20
N ASP A 59 -12.17 -17.22 -21.34
CA ASP A 59 -12.64 -17.63 -22.68
C ASP A 59 -14.17 -17.74 -22.81
N GLY A 60 -14.90 -16.91 -22.06
CA GLY A 60 -16.37 -16.87 -22.05
C GLY A 60 -17.02 -17.84 -21.05
N GLU A 61 -16.27 -18.73 -20.40
CA GLU A 61 -16.78 -19.64 -19.37
C GLU A 61 -16.73 -19.01 -17.99
N TYR A 62 -17.82 -19.14 -17.22
CA TYR A 62 -17.90 -18.66 -15.84
C TYR A 62 -17.08 -19.56 -14.92
N LEU A 63 -16.09 -18.98 -14.25
CA LEU A 63 -15.22 -19.69 -13.31
C LEU A 63 -15.72 -19.63 -11.87
N GLY A 64 -16.50 -18.62 -11.51
CA GLY A 64 -17.00 -18.45 -10.15
C GLY A 64 -17.09 -17.00 -9.68
N THR A 65 -17.72 -16.83 -8.52
CA THR A 65 -17.85 -15.55 -7.83
C THR A 65 -17.05 -15.58 -6.54
N LYS A 66 -16.15 -14.63 -6.36
CA LYS A 66 -15.21 -14.58 -5.25
C LYS A 66 -15.15 -13.17 -4.67
N PHE A 67 -15.09 -13.08 -3.35
CA PHE A 67 -14.58 -11.87 -2.70
C PHE A 67 -13.07 -11.82 -2.90
N LYS A 68 -12.56 -10.72 -3.44
CA LYS A 68 -11.15 -10.53 -3.74
C LYS A 68 -10.65 -9.21 -3.16
N PHE A 69 -9.37 -9.21 -2.78
CA PHE A 69 -8.61 -7.97 -2.64
C PHE A 69 -8.10 -7.61 -4.04
N GLU A 70 -8.60 -6.50 -4.57
CA GLU A 70 -8.13 -5.94 -5.84
C GLU A 70 -6.78 -5.24 -5.61
N GLN A 71 -6.69 -4.47 -4.52
CA GLN A 71 -5.49 -3.78 -4.11
C GLN A 71 -5.32 -3.93 -2.60
N PHE A 72 -4.14 -4.35 -2.16
CA PHE A 72 -3.75 -4.24 -0.76
C PHE A 72 -2.32 -3.73 -0.67
N ARG A 73 -2.16 -2.53 -0.10
CA ARG A 73 -0.86 -1.93 0.17
C ARG A 73 -0.71 -1.61 1.65
N LEU A 74 0.45 -1.95 2.19
CA LEU A 74 0.89 -1.51 3.51
C LEU A 74 1.97 -0.47 3.33
N GLU A 75 1.84 0.66 4.01
CA GLU A 75 2.81 1.75 3.96
C GLU A 75 3.24 2.13 5.38
N PHE A 76 4.55 2.27 5.56
CA PHE A 76 5.19 2.79 6.76
C PHE A 76 5.97 4.03 6.34
N LYS A 77 5.70 5.16 6.96
CA LYS A 77 6.45 6.38 6.65
C LYS A 77 6.61 7.23 7.89
N GLY A 78 7.66 8.03 7.94
CA GLY A 78 7.85 8.89 9.09
C GLY A 78 9.26 9.43 9.23
N TYR A 79 9.47 10.17 10.30
CA TYR A 79 10.78 10.69 10.67
C TYR A 79 11.40 9.79 11.74
N VAL A 80 12.52 9.15 11.40
CA VAL A 80 13.38 8.46 12.39
C VAL A 80 14.13 9.50 13.24
N HIS A 81 14.49 10.61 12.60
CA HIS A 81 15.15 11.78 13.20
C HIS A 81 14.67 13.05 12.49
N GLU A 82 14.91 14.23 13.06
CA GLU A 82 14.42 15.53 12.55
C GLU A 82 14.76 15.82 11.08
N LYS A 83 15.83 15.19 10.55
CA LYS A 83 16.30 15.34 9.17
C LYS A 83 16.32 14.04 8.38
N VAL A 84 15.80 12.95 8.95
CA VAL A 84 15.85 11.61 8.32
C VAL A 84 14.44 11.07 8.25
N PHE A 85 13.87 11.17 7.05
CA PHE A 85 12.58 10.60 6.71
C PHE A 85 12.77 9.24 6.04
N PHE A 86 11.88 8.31 6.34
CA PHE A 86 11.82 7.03 5.64
C PHE A 86 10.43 6.82 5.08
N ARG A 87 10.36 6.04 4.01
CA ARG A 87 9.09 5.61 3.44
C ARG A 87 9.24 4.25 2.78
N PHE A 88 8.36 3.35 3.16
CA PHE A 88 8.26 2.00 2.63
C PHE A 88 6.81 1.72 2.27
N ARG A 89 6.56 1.21 1.08
CA ARG A 89 5.23 0.73 0.67
C ARG A 89 5.36 -0.58 -0.09
N HIS A 90 4.53 -1.55 0.29
CA HIS A 90 4.47 -2.85 -0.36
C HIS A 90 3.04 -3.18 -0.77
N ARG A 91 2.86 -3.61 -2.02
CA ARG A 91 1.63 -4.16 -2.58
C ARG A 91 1.64 -5.69 -2.44
N TYR A 92 0.71 -6.21 -1.65
CA TYR A 92 0.56 -7.65 -1.38
C TYR A 92 -0.32 -8.37 -2.40
N THR A 93 -1.02 -7.64 -3.28
CA THR A 93 -1.79 -8.20 -4.40
C THR A 93 -0.97 -8.27 -5.70
N SER A 94 0.36 -8.12 -5.63
CA SER A 94 1.24 -8.30 -6.78
C SER A 94 1.80 -9.71 -6.86
N ASP A 95 2.38 -10.03 -8.00
CA ASP A 95 3.26 -11.18 -8.14
C ASP A 95 4.54 -11.00 -7.30
N PHE A 96 5.07 -12.12 -6.82
CA PHE A 96 6.30 -12.19 -6.02
C PHE A 96 7.50 -12.50 -6.91
N GLU A 97 7.71 -11.67 -7.93
CA GLU A 97 8.81 -11.84 -8.89
C GLU A 97 9.88 -10.77 -8.69
N PRO A 98 11.15 -11.15 -8.45
CA PRO A 98 12.28 -10.22 -8.42
C PRO A 98 12.44 -9.50 -9.75
N GLN A 99 12.62 -8.19 -9.71
CA GLN A 99 12.86 -7.38 -10.91
C GLN A 99 14.24 -7.65 -11.51
N SER A 100 14.40 -7.34 -12.80
CA SER A 100 15.62 -7.62 -13.56
C SER A 100 16.81 -6.77 -13.12
N ILE A 101 16.58 -5.47 -12.86
CA ILE A 101 17.60 -4.45 -12.58
C ILE A 101 17.98 -4.44 -11.10
N ASP A 102 17.07 -4.08 -10.21
CA ASP A 102 17.38 -3.87 -8.78
C ASP A 102 17.19 -5.12 -7.89
N LYS A 103 16.71 -6.23 -8.46
CA LYS A 103 16.47 -7.51 -7.78
C LYS A 103 15.50 -7.44 -6.60
N ILE A 104 14.77 -6.34 -6.45
CA ILE A 104 13.70 -6.21 -5.46
C ILE A 104 12.41 -6.74 -6.10
N ILE A 105 11.54 -7.39 -5.31
CA ILE A 105 10.26 -7.90 -5.83
C ILE A 105 9.38 -6.75 -6.35
N LYS A 106 8.61 -7.01 -7.41
CA LYS A 106 7.70 -6.01 -8.02
C LYS A 106 6.72 -5.40 -7.02
N GLY A 107 6.36 -6.15 -5.98
CA GLY A 107 5.44 -5.71 -4.94
C GLY A 107 5.96 -4.59 -4.06
N VAL A 108 7.28 -4.36 -3.97
CA VAL A 108 7.80 -3.18 -3.26
C VAL A 108 7.65 -1.98 -4.18
N ASP A 109 6.65 -1.13 -3.91
CA ASP A 109 6.45 0.10 -4.66
C ASP A 109 7.65 1.04 -4.38
N PHE A 110 7.93 1.36 -3.13
CA PHE A 110 9.14 2.14 -2.80
C PHE A 110 9.66 1.78 -1.41
N ALA A 111 10.97 1.98 -1.24
CA ALA A 111 11.71 1.74 -0.01
C ALA A 111 12.95 2.66 0.00
N TYR A 112 12.81 3.85 0.58
CA TYR A 112 13.86 4.85 0.54
C TYR A 112 14.03 5.62 1.86
N LEU A 113 15.19 6.26 1.98
CA LEU A 113 15.51 7.25 3.00
C LEU A 113 15.72 8.61 2.35
N ARG A 114 15.10 9.66 2.90
CA ARG A 114 15.31 11.06 2.53
C ARG A 114 16.02 11.79 3.67
N PHE A 115 17.09 12.47 3.32
CA PHE A 115 17.92 13.30 4.18
C PHE A 115 17.67 14.77 3.86
N ASP A 116 17.12 15.50 4.82
CA ASP A 116 16.90 16.94 4.71
C ASP A 116 18.22 17.66 5.09
N LEU A 117 19.10 17.84 4.09
CA LEU A 117 20.44 18.41 4.26
C LEU A 117 20.39 19.88 4.72
N SER A 118 19.42 20.62 4.22
CA SER A 118 19.10 22.00 4.61
C SER A 118 17.63 22.32 4.32
N GLU A 119 17.18 23.55 4.59
CA GLU A 119 15.83 24.00 4.20
C GLU A 119 15.56 23.94 2.69
N LYS A 120 16.62 23.93 1.86
CA LYS A 120 16.50 23.91 0.40
C LYS A 120 16.95 22.63 -0.27
N TRP A 121 17.80 21.85 0.38
CA TRP A 121 18.43 20.68 -0.23
C TRP A 121 17.98 19.41 0.45
N GLN A 122 17.55 18.45 -0.36
CA GLN A 122 17.15 17.12 0.05
C GLN A 122 17.89 16.09 -0.78
N PHE A 123 18.29 15.00 -0.14
CA PHE A 123 18.92 13.88 -0.79
C PHE A 123 18.14 12.61 -0.45
N THR A 124 17.78 11.81 -1.45
CA THR A 124 17.10 10.54 -1.22
C THR A 124 17.89 9.42 -1.86
N PHE A 125 17.89 8.25 -1.22
CA PHE A 125 18.41 7.03 -1.82
C PHE A 125 17.55 5.82 -1.45
N GLY A 126 17.53 4.83 -2.34
CA GLY A 126 16.82 3.56 -2.18
C GLY A 126 15.98 3.24 -3.40
N LYS A 127 14.98 2.36 -3.24
CA LYS A 127 13.96 2.16 -4.27
C LYS A 127 12.98 3.33 -4.23
N THR A 128 13.11 4.21 -5.20
CA THR A 128 12.32 5.43 -5.35
C THR A 128 11.40 5.29 -6.56
N TYR A 129 10.51 6.27 -6.73
CA TYR A 129 9.74 6.43 -7.95
C TYR A 129 10.47 7.37 -8.90
N ALA A 130 10.25 7.19 -10.20
CA ALA A 130 10.89 8.01 -11.21
C ALA A 130 10.21 9.38 -11.32
N ASP A 131 10.96 10.48 -11.23
CA ASP A 131 10.51 11.87 -11.43
C ASP A 131 10.20 12.19 -12.90
N TRP A 132 9.25 11.48 -13.49
CA TRP A 132 8.72 11.77 -14.82
C TRP A 132 7.23 11.40 -14.87
N GLY A 133 6.48 12.11 -15.71
CA GLY A 133 5.04 11.94 -15.83
C GLY A 133 4.26 13.19 -15.42
N GLY A 134 2.95 13.04 -15.32
CA GLY A 134 2.03 14.07 -14.89
C GLY A 134 1.26 13.65 -13.64
N TYR A 135 0.09 14.24 -13.43
CA TYR A 135 -0.72 14.02 -12.23
C TYR A 135 -1.04 12.55 -11.93
N GLU A 136 -1.18 11.69 -12.95
CA GLU A 136 -1.49 10.26 -12.78
C GLU A 136 -0.39 9.52 -12.02
N PHE A 137 0.85 9.96 -12.15
CA PHE A 137 1.99 9.31 -11.50
C PHE A 137 2.06 9.66 -10.00
N ASP A 138 1.66 10.89 -9.64
CA ASP A 138 1.71 11.41 -8.28
C ASP A 138 0.54 10.90 -7.40
N LEU A 139 -0.53 10.43 -8.02
CA LEU A 139 -1.69 9.90 -7.31
C LEU A 139 -1.39 8.54 -6.68
N ASN A 140 -2.10 8.24 -5.59
CA ASN A 140 -2.00 6.92 -4.99
C ASN A 140 -2.56 5.88 -5.97
N PRO A 141 -1.84 4.79 -6.28
CA PRO A 141 -2.33 3.77 -7.20
C PRO A 141 -3.67 3.13 -6.85
N ILE A 142 -4.17 3.29 -5.62
CA ILE A 142 -5.51 2.83 -5.23
C ILE A 142 -6.64 3.70 -5.80
N ASP A 143 -6.34 4.96 -6.11
CA ASP A 143 -7.31 5.93 -6.62
C ASP A 143 -7.40 5.90 -8.16
N ILE A 144 -6.53 5.10 -8.81
CA ILE A 144 -6.45 4.95 -10.25
C ILE A 144 -7.10 3.63 -10.64
N TYR A 145 -8.14 3.72 -11.46
CA TYR A 145 -8.81 2.53 -12.00
C TYR A 145 -7.94 1.83 -13.05
N GLU A 146 -7.41 2.61 -13.99
CA GLU A 146 -6.59 2.16 -15.11
C GLU A 146 -5.58 3.25 -15.44
N TYR A 147 -4.33 2.87 -15.67
CA TYR A 147 -3.28 3.80 -16.06
C TYR A 147 -3.32 4.04 -17.56
N SER A 148 -2.76 5.15 -18.01
CA SER A 148 -2.41 5.31 -19.42
C SER A 148 -1.35 4.28 -19.84
N ASP A 149 -1.42 3.81 -21.09
CA ASP A 149 -0.48 2.81 -21.65
C ASP A 149 0.98 3.17 -21.42
N ILE A 150 1.32 4.47 -21.44
CA ILE A 150 2.67 4.98 -21.21
C ILE A 150 3.15 4.67 -19.80
N ILE A 151 2.31 4.87 -18.78
CA ILE A 151 2.65 4.60 -17.38
C ILE A 151 2.61 3.10 -17.10
N GLU A 152 1.69 2.37 -17.74
CA GLU A 152 1.58 0.91 -17.59
C GLU A 152 2.83 0.19 -18.12
N MET A 153 3.37 0.65 -19.25
CA MET A 153 4.54 0.03 -19.90
C MET A 153 5.89 0.50 -19.34
N ALA A 154 5.89 1.42 -18.37
CA ALA A 154 7.13 1.99 -17.86
C ALA A 154 7.51 1.48 -16.46
N ASP A 155 8.82 1.35 -16.24
CA ASP A 155 9.36 1.01 -14.93
C ASP A 155 9.32 2.23 -14.01
N ASN A 156 8.31 2.25 -13.15
CA ASN A 156 8.01 3.42 -12.33
C ASN A 156 8.75 3.45 -11.00
N PHE A 157 9.21 2.29 -10.51
CA PHE A 157 9.86 2.14 -9.22
C PHE A 157 11.21 1.46 -9.36
N LEU A 158 12.29 2.21 -9.15
CA LEU A 158 13.67 1.78 -9.41
C LEU A 158 14.58 2.18 -8.25
N THR A 159 15.66 1.42 -8.09
CA THR A 159 16.67 1.75 -7.09
C THR A 159 17.59 2.82 -7.61
N GLY A 160 17.71 3.92 -6.88
CA GLY A 160 18.47 5.06 -7.31
C GLY A 160 18.79 6.03 -6.20
N ALA A 161 19.28 7.19 -6.62
CA ALA A 161 19.53 8.34 -5.77
C ALA A 161 19.06 9.61 -6.46
N GLU A 162 18.54 10.54 -5.66
CA GLU A 162 18.04 11.83 -6.14
C GLU A 162 18.51 12.97 -5.24
N VAL A 163 18.67 14.14 -5.85
CA VAL A 163 18.90 15.40 -5.14
C VAL A 163 17.81 16.37 -5.58
N HIS A 164 17.13 16.97 -4.60
CA HIS A 164 16.12 18.00 -4.82
C HIS A 164 16.56 19.34 -4.26
N TYR A 165 16.40 20.39 -5.06
CA TYR A 165 16.57 21.78 -4.67
C TYR A 165 15.22 22.51 -4.68
N ASN A 166 14.75 22.90 -3.50
CA ASN A 166 13.54 23.69 -3.31
C ASN A 166 13.85 25.18 -3.54
N ALA A 167 13.49 25.71 -4.71
CA ALA A 167 13.69 27.11 -5.05
C ALA A 167 12.75 28.02 -4.24
N ASN A 168 11.52 27.56 -4.01
CA ASN A 168 10.56 28.16 -3.08
C ASN A 168 9.52 27.11 -2.65
N LYS A 169 8.45 27.54 -1.96
CA LYS A 169 7.40 26.64 -1.43
C LYS A 169 6.62 25.87 -2.50
N ASN A 170 6.62 26.33 -3.75
CA ASN A 170 5.80 25.80 -4.83
C ASN A 170 6.63 25.18 -5.96
N HIS A 171 7.94 25.39 -5.96
CA HIS A 171 8.80 25.01 -7.07
C HIS A 171 10.09 24.37 -6.55
N SER A 172 10.35 23.15 -7.02
CA SER A 172 11.55 22.37 -6.78
C SER A 172 12.17 21.90 -8.09
N PHE A 173 13.46 21.60 -8.06
CA PHE A 173 14.20 20.99 -9.14
C PHE A 173 14.83 19.71 -8.64
N GLY A 174 14.46 18.59 -9.25
CA GLY A 174 15.01 17.27 -8.97
C GLY A 174 16.04 16.84 -10.02
N PHE A 175 17.06 16.13 -9.57
CA PHE A 175 17.94 15.35 -10.43
C PHE A 175 18.03 13.93 -9.86
N GLN A 176 17.74 12.93 -10.68
CA GLN A 176 17.71 11.53 -10.28
C GLN A 176 18.59 10.66 -11.17
N VAL A 177 19.15 9.61 -10.58
CA VAL A 177 19.82 8.49 -11.25
C VAL A 177 19.16 7.20 -10.78
N LEU A 178 18.63 6.41 -11.72
CA LEU A 178 17.86 5.18 -11.51
C LEU A 178 18.51 4.01 -12.27
#